data_AF-A0A0D3H8N5-F1
#
_entry.id   AF-A0A0D3H8N5-F1
#
_cell.length_a   1.000
_cell.length_b   1.000
_cell.length_c   1.000
_cell.angle_alpha   90.00
_cell.angle_beta   90.00
_cell.angle_gamma   90.00
#
_symmetry.space_group_name_H-M   'P 1'
#
loop_
_entity.id
_entity.type
_entity.pdbx_description
1 polymer ?
#
loop_
_entity_poly.entity_id
_entity_poly.type
_entity_poly.pdbx_seq_one_letter_code
_entity_poly.pdbx_strand_id
1 'polypeptide(L)'
;MGAARGVLQAALLLAAAFLLVSPAAAAAVNSTSATLDNIQPLSTLNMAAARVAMDAGSAIRASPELLGTNVSITQPRAIQAYEISESHLFSSLAGGRQGEDSAWVTVNFTTPAPTDGHWIALFSPADFDFMSSGSGDTSFLLINQRYDYAFGLFSGGKDNPKLVAVSNKISFANPKAPVFPRLSQGKGWNEMAVTWTSGYNVDEAYPFVEWRMNGKENARARRSPADTLTFTRNHLCGKPANAEGYRDPGFIHTAFLKNLWPNREYSYQMGHELLDGTIVWGKSSTFRASPSPGQASLQRIVVFGDMGLGQSDGSNELAGFQPGAQVTTERLIKDLPNYDAVFHIGDLSYANGFLAQWDQFTAQISPVASRVPYMVASGNHERTSRDTGGFYGGDDSHGECGTRRSN
;
A
#
# COMPACT_ATOMS: atom_id res chain seq x y z
N MET A 1 43.98 -51.37 28.09
CA MET A 1 44.31 -50.53 29.27
C MET A 1 43.47 -49.26 29.11
N GLY A 2 42.29 -49.12 29.71
CA GLY A 2 42.01 -49.16 31.14
C GLY A 2 41.52 -47.78 31.60
N ALA A 3 40.20 -47.58 31.53
CA ALA A 3 39.31 -46.76 32.38
C ALA A 3 39.58 -45.24 32.56
N ALA A 4 38.69 -44.30 32.23
CA ALA A 4 37.28 -44.08 32.59
C ALA A 4 37.03 -43.45 33.98
N ARG A 5 36.36 -42.28 33.94
CA ARG A 5 35.37 -41.70 34.89
C ARG A 5 35.86 -40.92 36.11
N GLY A 6 35.21 -39.76 36.29
CA GLY A 6 35.10 -39.00 37.54
C GLY A 6 34.24 -37.74 37.38
N VAL A 7 32.92 -37.89 37.57
CA VAL A 7 31.89 -36.84 37.64
C VAL A 7 31.55 -36.61 39.11
N LEU A 8 31.31 -35.37 39.57
CA LEU A 8 30.23 -34.92 40.51
C LEU A 8 30.52 -33.47 40.98
N GLN A 9 29.60 -32.50 40.76
CA GLN A 9 28.63 -31.91 41.73
C GLN A 9 29.26 -30.97 42.78
N ALA A 10 28.70 -29.84 43.24
CA ALA A 10 27.39 -29.20 43.11
C ALA A 10 27.46 -27.72 43.59
N ALA A 11 26.33 -27.01 43.41
CA ALA A 11 25.98 -25.60 43.66
C ALA A 11 26.22 -25.03 45.08
N LEU A 12 26.15 -23.69 45.21
CA LEU A 12 25.27 -23.02 46.20
C LEU A 12 25.02 -21.52 45.86
N LEU A 13 23.75 -21.12 45.88
CA LEU A 13 23.23 -19.74 45.99
C LEU A 13 23.19 -19.27 47.46
N LEU A 14 23.24 -17.94 47.70
CA LEU A 14 22.42 -17.10 48.63
C LEU A 14 23.18 -15.75 48.83
N ALA A 15 22.71 -14.57 48.40
CA ALA A 15 21.54 -13.77 48.80
C ALA A 15 21.77 -12.83 50.03
N ALA A 16 21.78 -11.52 49.73
CA ALA A 16 21.30 -10.34 50.51
C ALA A 16 22.00 -10.00 51.86
N ALA A 17 22.11 -8.74 52.36
CA ALA A 17 21.32 -7.54 52.13
C ALA A 17 21.89 -6.27 52.84
N PHE A 18 21.41 -5.09 52.39
CA PHE A 18 21.09 -3.82 53.11
C PHE A 18 22.17 -2.85 53.67
N LEU A 19 22.07 -1.59 53.18
CA LEU A 19 21.87 -0.32 53.91
C LEU A 19 21.73 0.82 52.87
N LEU A 20 20.52 1.20 52.42
CA LEU A 20 19.65 2.28 52.93
C LEU A 20 20.33 3.63 53.20
N VAL A 21 20.15 4.60 52.30
CA VAL A 21 19.65 5.95 52.63
C VAL A 21 18.84 6.51 51.44
N SER A 22 17.58 6.87 51.71
CA SER A 22 16.80 7.93 51.04
C SER A 22 16.14 8.72 52.19
N PRO A 23 15.70 9.99 52.02
CA PRO A 23 14.39 10.22 51.40
C PRO A 23 14.16 11.57 50.68
N ALA A 24 13.11 11.56 49.84
CA ALA A 24 12.14 12.63 49.52
C ALA A 24 12.64 13.82 48.67
N ALA A 25 11.91 14.39 47.70
CA ALA A 25 10.53 14.29 47.20
C ALA A 25 10.59 14.73 45.71
N ALA A 26 9.65 14.46 44.79
CA ALA A 26 8.21 14.58 44.90
C ALA A 26 7.50 13.76 43.80
N ALA A 27 6.26 13.42 44.11
CA ALA A 27 5.34 12.64 43.30
C ALA A 27 4.84 13.38 42.05
N ALA A 28 4.63 12.63 40.97
CA ALA A 28 3.47 12.77 40.11
C ALA A 28 3.12 11.41 39.49
N VAL A 29 1.84 11.07 39.56
CA VAL A 29 1.20 9.81 39.18
C VAL A 29 0.75 9.89 37.70
N ASN A 30 0.85 8.74 37.00
CA ASN A 30 0.19 8.33 35.75
C ASN A 30 -0.04 9.37 34.62
N SER A 31 0.42 9.03 33.42
CA SER A 31 -0.48 8.56 32.36
C SER A 31 0.31 8.00 31.17
N THR A 32 -0.22 6.88 30.66
CA THR A 32 -0.05 6.30 29.33
C THR A 32 0.67 7.16 28.28
N SER A 33 1.86 6.75 27.84
CA SER A 33 2.42 7.12 26.54
C SER A 33 2.61 5.86 25.71
N ALA A 34 1.48 5.30 25.30
CA ALA A 34 1.39 4.30 24.25
C ALA A 34 0.76 4.98 23.03
N THR A 35 1.41 6.00 22.46
CA THR A 35 0.88 6.75 21.30
C THR A 35 1.96 7.52 20.51
N LEU A 36 3.18 6.98 20.37
CA LEU A 36 4.21 7.60 19.49
C LEU A 36 4.76 6.69 18.39
N ASP A 37 4.20 5.48 18.20
CA ASP A 37 4.74 4.49 17.25
C ASP A 37 4.27 4.64 15.78
N ASN A 38 3.48 5.67 15.45
CA ASN A 38 2.86 5.83 14.11
C ASN A 38 3.08 7.19 13.45
N ILE A 39 4.13 7.93 13.82
CA ILE A 39 4.54 9.12 13.07
C ILE A 39 5.46 8.67 11.93
N GLN A 40 5.03 8.87 10.68
CA GLN A 40 5.86 8.74 9.49
C GLN A 40 7.02 9.77 9.56
N PRO A 41 8.28 9.36 9.74
CA PRO A 41 9.41 10.23 9.49
C PRO A 41 9.78 10.02 8.03
N LEU A 42 9.20 10.85 7.15
CA LEU A 42 9.77 11.30 5.89
C LEU A 42 10.98 10.47 5.44
N SER A 43 10.74 9.46 4.62
CA SER A 43 11.56 9.18 3.45
C SER A 43 12.95 9.87 3.40
N THR A 44 13.91 9.33 4.15
CA THR A 44 15.33 9.75 4.30
C THR A 44 15.64 11.14 4.85
N LEU A 45 14.68 11.82 5.44
CA LEU A 45 14.96 12.98 6.26
C LEU A 45 15.22 12.52 7.70
N ASN A 46 16.47 12.56 8.15
CA ASN A 46 16.75 12.44 9.58
C ASN A 46 16.01 13.59 10.29
N MET A 47 14.84 13.33 10.88
CA MET A 47 14.04 14.35 11.55
C MET A 47 14.78 15.01 12.72
N ALA A 48 15.83 14.36 13.25
CA ALA A 48 16.73 15.01 14.21
C ALA A 48 17.64 16.08 13.56
N ALA A 49 17.83 16.04 12.24
CA ALA A 49 18.56 17.02 11.45
C ALA A 49 17.66 18.08 10.78
N ALA A 50 16.39 17.77 10.50
CA ALA A 50 15.42 18.73 9.97
C ALA A 50 15.05 19.77 11.04
N ARG A 51 15.53 21.00 10.88
CA ARG A 51 15.08 22.12 11.74
C ARG A 51 13.69 22.58 11.29
N VAL A 52 12.71 22.54 12.19
CA VAL A 52 11.39 23.12 11.96
C VAL A 52 11.51 24.63 12.12
N ALA A 53 11.31 25.37 11.04
CA ALA A 53 11.20 26.82 11.06
C ALA A 53 9.93 27.17 10.29
N MET A 54 8.81 27.33 11.01
CA MET A 54 7.59 27.81 10.40
C MET A 54 7.76 29.29 10.06
N ASP A 55 7.80 29.61 8.76
CA ASP A 55 7.81 30.99 8.29
C ASP A 55 6.38 31.54 8.37
N ALA A 56 6.20 32.68 9.05
CA ALA A 56 4.90 33.31 9.30
C ALA A 56 4.15 33.70 8.02
N GLY A 57 4.80 33.77 6.85
CA GLY A 57 4.15 34.02 5.57
C GLY A 57 3.92 32.77 4.71
N SER A 58 4.38 31.59 5.14
CA SER A 58 4.24 30.36 4.36
C SER A 58 2.97 29.60 4.73
N ALA A 59 2.23 29.16 3.71
CA ALA A 59 1.00 28.40 3.89
C ALA A 59 0.95 27.25 2.88
N ILE A 60 0.30 26.16 3.28
CA ILE A 60 0.01 25.02 2.41
C ILE A 60 -1.37 24.48 2.79
N ARG A 61 -2.20 24.18 1.80
CA ARG A 61 -3.55 23.66 2.00
C ARG A 61 -3.83 22.57 0.97
N ALA A 62 -4.40 21.46 1.43
CA ALA A 62 -4.80 20.34 0.60
C ALA A 62 -6.33 20.28 0.50
N SER A 63 -6.83 20.01 -0.70
CA SER A 63 -8.27 19.90 -0.96
C SER A 63 -8.59 18.84 -2.03
N PRO A 64 -9.74 18.14 -1.93
CA PRO A 64 -10.73 18.22 -0.85
C PRO A 64 -10.27 17.56 0.45
N GLU A 65 -10.91 17.89 1.58
CA GLU A 65 -10.56 17.35 2.91
C GLU A 65 -11.02 15.90 3.12
N LEU A 66 -12.14 15.53 2.48
CA LEU A 66 -12.71 14.18 2.51
C LEU A 66 -12.62 13.54 1.12
N LEU A 67 -11.94 12.40 1.02
CA LEU A 67 -11.69 11.67 -0.22
C LEU A 67 -12.64 10.47 -0.35
N GLY A 68 -12.90 10.04 -1.59
CA GLY A 68 -13.62 8.80 -1.86
C GLY A 68 -15.14 8.83 -1.66
N THR A 69 -15.75 10.00 -1.43
CA THR A 69 -17.22 10.14 -1.38
C THR A 69 -17.79 10.27 -2.79
N ASN A 70 -18.45 9.22 -3.29
CA ASN A 70 -19.31 9.36 -4.45
C ASN A 70 -20.58 10.13 -4.04
N VAL A 71 -20.68 11.40 -4.42
CA VAL A 71 -21.94 12.15 -4.33
C VAL A 71 -22.90 11.60 -5.40
N SER A 72 -23.63 10.53 -5.08
CA SER A 72 -24.87 10.18 -5.78
C SER A 72 -26.05 10.82 -5.04
N ILE A 73 -26.29 12.11 -5.28
CA ILE A 73 -27.57 12.73 -4.89
C ILE A 73 -28.61 12.25 -5.89
N THR A 74 -29.43 11.28 -5.48
CA THR A 74 -30.68 10.98 -6.17
C THR A 74 -31.73 12.05 -5.84
N GLN A 75 -32.23 12.71 -6.90
CA GLN A 75 -33.54 13.38 -7.12
C GLN A 75 -33.47 14.90 -7.46
N PRO A 76 -34.47 15.47 -8.19
CA PRO A 76 -34.98 15.14 -9.53
C PRO A 76 -34.77 16.31 -10.53
N ARG A 77 -34.93 16.03 -11.83
CA ARG A 77 -34.84 16.93 -13.01
C ARG A 77 -34.85 18.46 -12.80
N ALA A 78 -33.87 19.13 -13.42
CA ALA A 78 -34.11 20.26 -14.33
C ALA A 78 -32.97 20.37 -15.36
N ILE A 79 -33.36 20.66 -16.61
CA ILE A 79 -32.53 20.78 -17.81
C ILE A 79 -31.96 22.20 -17.89
N GLN A 80 -30.69 22.36 -18.24
CA GLN A 80 -30.28 23.34 -19.27
C GLN A 80 -28.90 23.00 -19.84
N ALA A 81 -28.85 22.90 -21.16
CA ALA A 81 -27.67 22.63 -21.97
C ALA A 81 -26.88 23.92 -22.24
N TYR A 82 -25.56 23.79 -22.40
CA TYR A 82 -24.75 24.67 -23.25
C TYR A 82 -23.70 23.85 -24.00
N GLU A 83 -23.45 24.28 -25.23
CA GLU A 83 -22.76 23.60 -26.33
C GLU A 83 -21.31 23.18 -26.04
N ILE A 84 -20.96 22.01 -26.57
CA ILE A 84 -19.61 21.46 -26.64
C ILE A 84 -19.00 21.94 -27.97
N SER A 85 -17.86 22.64 -27.91
CA SER A 85 -16.93 22.68 -29.03
C SER A 85 -15.71 21.82 -28.69
N GLU A 86 -15.40 20.89 -29.59
CA GLU A 86 -14.38 19.87 -29.44
C GLU A 86 -12.97 20.46 -29.46
N SER A 87 -12.17 20.12 -28.46
CA SER A 87 -10.75 19.82 -28.63
C SER A 87 -10.41 18.60 -27.77
N HIS A 88 -10.78 17.43 -28.32
CA HIS A 88 -10.38 16.12 -27.81
C HIS A 88 -8.91 15.88 -28.12
N LEU A 89 -8.10 15.54 -27.09
CA LEU A 89 -7.08 14.47 -27.14
C LEU A 89 -6.31 14.29 -25.81
N PHE A 90 -6.95 14.41 -24.63
CA PHE A 90 -6.30 13.98 -23.37
C PHE A 90 -7.23 13.34 -22.31
N SER A 91 -8.52 13.19 -22.58
CA SER A 91 -9.49 12.83 -21.53
C SER A 91 -9.95 11.36 -21.47
N SER A 92 -9.46 10.46 -22.32
CA SER A 92 -9.96 9.07 -22.35
C SER A 92 -9.13 8.02 -21.60
N LEU A 93 -7.98 8.41 -21.02
CA LEU A 93 -7.15 7.49 -20.20
C LEU A 93 -7.09 7.87 -18.71
N ALA A 94 -7.55 9.08 -18.35
CA ALA A 94 -7.71 9.54 -16.96
C ALA A 94 -9.14 9.39 -16.42
N GLY A 95 -9.92 8.47 -16.99
CA GLY A 95 -11.27 8.11 -16.54
C GLY A 95 -11.29 7.27 -15.26
N GLY A 96 -10.46 7.61 -14.27
CA GLY A 96 -10.58 7.07 -12.92
C GLY A 96 -11.82 7.67 -12.28
N ARG A 97 -12.93 6.92 -12.25
CA ARG A 97 -14.10 7.28 -11.43
C ARG A 97 -13.61 7.60 -10.02
N GLN A 98 -14.03 8.73 -9.44
CA GLN A 98 -13.92 8.97 -8.01
C GLN A 98 -14.38 7.71 -7.27
N GLY A 99 -13.48 7.10 -6.52
CA GLY A 99 -13.70 5.81 -5.87
C GLY A 99 -13.17 5.85 -4.45
N GLU A 100 -13.66 4.95 -3.61
CA GLU A 100 -13.24 4.82 -2.19
C GLU A 100 -11.74 4.50 -2.02
N ASP A 101 -11.04 4.16 -3.10
CA ASP A 101 -9.68 3.62 -3.15
C ASP A 101 -8.64 4.54 -3.82
N SER A 102 -9.04 5.58 -4.56
CA SER A 102 -8.14 6.63 -5.05
C SER A 102 -8.86 7.95 -5.36
N ALA A 103 -8.16 9.07 -5.20
CA ALA A 103 -8.69 10.41 -5.42
C ALA A 103 -7.60 11.43 -5.79
N TRP A 104 -7.94 12.36 -6.68
CA TRP A 104 -7.11 13.53 -6.97
C TRP A 104 -7.20 14.56 -5.83
N VAL A 105 -6.06 15.10 -5.45
CA VAL A 105 -5.93 16.13 -4.42
C VAL A 105 -5.14 17.29 -5.00
N THR A 106 -5.68 18.50 -4.89
CA THR A 106 -4.98 19.74 -5.22
C THR A 106 -4.38 20.34 -3.97
N VAL A 107 -3.09 20.65 -4.04
CA VAL A 107 -2.31 21.28 -2.97
C VAL A 107 -1.93 22.69 -3.41
N ASN A 108 -2.47 23.68 -2.70
CA ASN A 108 -2.10 25.08 -2.88
C ASN A 108 -1.06 25.48 -1.84
N PHE A 109 -0.07 26.27 -2.25
CA PHE A 109 1.03 26.65 -1.37
C PHE A 109 1.54 28.05 -1.68
N THR A 110 2.02 28.73 -0.65
CA THR A 110 2.62 30.06 -0.72
C THR A 110 3.84 30.13 0.18
N THR A 111 4.88 30.86 -0.25
CA THR A 111 6.04 31.21 0.56
C THR A 111 6.53 32.61 0.17
N PRO A 112 6.86 33.48 1.14
CA PRO A 112 7.25 34.87 0.87
C PRO A 112 8.66 35.01 0.29
N ALA A 113 9.49 33.96 0.36
CA ALA A 113 10.86 33.95 -0.13
C ALA A 113 11.18 32.63 -0.85
N PRO A 114 10.61 32.37 -2.05
CA PRO A 114 10.89 31.16 -2.81
C PRO A 114 12.38 31.11 -3.19
N THR A 115 12.99 29.93 -3.05
CA THR A 115 14.35 29.66 -3.52
C THR A 115 14.33 28.40 -4.39
N ASP A 116 15.35 28.21 -5.24
CA ASP A 116 15.51 27.00 -6.07
C ASP A 116 15.53 25.70 -5.25
N GLY A 117 15.73 25.79 -3.94
CA GLY A 117 15.70 24.67 -3.00
C GLY A 117 14.34 24.38 -2.36
N HIS A 118 13.26 25.09 -2.70
CA HIS A 118 11.92 24.83 -2.14
C HIS A 118 11.19 23.71 -2.90
N TRP A 119 10.55 22.80 -2.17
CA TRP A 119 9.80 21.67 -2.75
C TRP A 119 8.67 21.20 -1.83
N ILE A 120 7.65 20.55 -2.38
CA ILE A 120 6.51 20.00 -1.63
C ILE A 120 6.69 18.49 -1.51
N ALA A 121 6.52 17.97 -0.30
CA ALA A 121 6.51 16.54 -0.06
C ALA A 121 5.16 15.92 -0.45
N LEU A 122 5.12 15.45 -1.71
CA LEU A 122 4.82 14.07 -2.11
C LEU A 122 5.61 13.82 -3.43
N PHE A 123 6.95 13.92 -3.31
CA PHE A 123 8.04 13.83 -4.32
C PHE A 123 8.04 14.66 -5.62
N SER A 124 9.22 15.21 -5.90
CA SER A 124 9.58 16.22 -6.91
C SER A 124 10.72 15.72 -7.84
N PRO A 125 11.01 16.38 -8.99
CA PRO A 125 10.75 17.79 -9.29
C PRO A 125 9.53 18.01 -10.21
N ALA A 126 8.81 19.09 -9.94
CA ALA A 126 7.95 19.71 -10.94
C ALA A 126 8.62 21.02 -11.37
N ASP A 127 8.62 21.24 -12.68
CA ASP A 127 9.08 22.45 -13.33
C ASP A 127 8.03 23.53 -13.03
N PHE A 128 8.34 24.50 -12.18
CA PHE A 128 7.37 25.50 -11.73
C PHE A 128 7.86 26.92 -12.06
N ASP A 129 6.96 27.76 -12.58
CA ASP A 129 7.09 29.22 -12.59
C ASP A 129 7.03 29.85 -11.18
N PHE A 130 7.09 29.02 -10.11
CA PHE A 130 7.04 29.37 -8.69
C PHE A 130 8.08 30.41 -8.27
N MET A 131 9.23 30.42 -8.94
CA MET A 131 10.35 31.32 -8.65
C MET A 131 9.99 32.81 -8.82
N SER A 132 8.94 33.12 -9.57
CA SER A 132 8.50 34.50 -9.81
C SER A 132 7.41 34.98 -8.84
N SER A 133 6.51 34.09 -8.39
CA SER A 133 5.27 34.45 -7.69
C SER A 133 5.27 34.10 -6.19
N GLY A 134 6.16 33.19 -5.74
CA GLY A 134 6.11 32.64 -4.38
C GLY A 134 4.83 31.86 -4.06
N SER A 135 4.05 31.48 -5.08
CA SER A 135 2.78 30.76 -4.93
C SER A 135 2.54 29.81 -6.09
N GLY A 136 1.88 28.69 -5.82
CA GLY A 136 1.55 27.71 -6.84
C GLY A 136 0.52 26.70 -6.38
N ASP A 137 0.14 25.84 -7.31
CA ASP A 137 -0.67 24.66 -7.05
C ASP A 137 -0.13 23.45 -7.80
N THR A 138 -0.39 22.27 -7.25
CA THR A 138 -0.04 20.99 -7.84
C THR A 138 -1.08 19.96 -7.47
N SER A 139 -1.24 18.93 -8.29
CA SER A 139 -2.25 17.88 -8.08
C SER A 139 -1.59 16.51 -7.99
N PHE A 140 -1.99 15.73 -6.99
CA PHE A 140 -1.50 14.39 -6.73
C PHE A 140 -2.63 13.37 -6.81
N LEU A 141 -2.35 12.17 -7.32
CA LEU A 141 -3.27 11.04 -7.24
C LEU A 141 -2.97 10.21 -6.00
N LEU A 142 -3.81 10.35 -4.96
CA LEU A 142 -3.66 9.56 -3.74
C LEU A 142 -4.44 8.24 -3.84
N ILE A 143 -3.89 7.20 -3.21
CA ILE A 143 -4.55 5.91 -3.02
C ILE A 143 -5.00 5.73 -1.57
N ASN A 144 -6.04 4.96 -1.32
CA ASN A 144 -6.45 4.62 0.03
C ASN A 144 -5.58 3.51 0.59
N GLN A 145 -4.69 3.87 1.51
CA GLN A 145 -3.77 2.95 2.19
C GLN A 145 -3.86 3.14 3.72
N ARG A 146 -5.08 3.20 4.27
CA ARG A 146 -5.42 3.09 5.73
C ARG A 146 -5.35 4.33 6.61
N TYR A 147 -4.47 5.28 6.32
CA TYR A 147 -4.26 6.44 7.20
C TYR A 147 -4.64 7.76 6.51
N ASP A 148 -4.71 8.82 7.30
CA ASP A 148 -4.84 10.19 6.80
C ASP A 148 -3.53 10.67 6.13
N TYR A 149 -3.65 11.76 5.39
CA TYR A 149 -2.56 12.41 4.67
C TYR A 149 -2.41 13.85 5.14
N ALA A 150 -1.17 14.34 5.12
CA ALA A 150 -0.84 15.75 5.21
C ALA A 150 0.37 16.02 4.30
N PHE A 151 0.49 17.26 3.82
CA PHE A 151 1.55 17.69 2.92
C PHE A 151 2.48 18.65 3.65
N GLY A 152 3.79 18.44 3.47
CA GLY A 152 4.82 19.33 4.00
C GLY A 152 5.46 20.16 2.89
N LEU A 153 5.62 21.46 3.12
CA LEU A 153 6.45 22.33 2.28
C LEU A 153 7.86 22.39 2.89
N PHE A 154 8.88 22.12 2.08
CA PHE A 154 10.28 22.09 2.49
C PHE A 154 11.13 23.12 1.73
N SER A 155 12.21 23.57 2.36
CA SER A 155 13.27 24.39 1.76
C SER A 155 14.62 23.70 1.88
N GLY A 156 15.64 24.13 1.14
CA GLY A 156 17.01 23.60 1.27
C GLY A 156 17.32 22.34 0.44
N GLY A 157 16.47 22.00 -0.53
CA GLY A 157 16.67 20.88 -1.46
C GLY A 157 16.47 19.51 -0.80
N LYS A 158 16.75 18.43 -1.54
CA LYS A 158 16.63 17.04 -1.03
C LYS A 158 17.74 16.69 -0.03
N ASP A 159 18.90 17.34 -0.13
CA ASP A 159 20.09 17.02 0.68
C ASP A 159 20.10 17.72 2.04
N ASN A 160 19.46 18.89 2.16
CA ASN A 160 19.34 19.62 3.43
C ASN A 160 17.92 20.21 3.66
N PRO A 161 16.88 19.36 3.64
CA PRO A 161 15.51 19.84 3.70
C PRO A 161 15.12 20.35 5.09
N LYS A 162 14.44 21.48 5.10
CA LYS A 162 13.92 22.17 6.30
C LYS A 162 12.43 22.37 6.13
N LEU A 163 11.66 21.90 7.10
CA LEU A 163 10.19 22.01 7.07
C LEU A 163 9.78 23.48 7.28
N VAL A 164 9.02 23.99 6.31
CA VAL A 164 8.53 25.38 6.24
C VAL A 164 7.07 25.48 6.65
N ALA A 165 6.20 24.59 6.17
CA ALA A 165 4.77 24.59 6.48
C ALA A 165 4.18 23.17 6.36
N VAL A 166 3.04 22.93 7.03
CA VAL A 166 2.29 21.66 6.99
C VAL A 166 0.82 21.95 6.68
N SER A 167 0.20 21.13 5.83
CA SER A 167 -1.18 21.32 5.42
C SER A 167 -2.17 20.87 6.49
N ASN A 168 -3.44 21.19 6.28
CA ASN A 168 -4.53 20.44 6.90
C ASN A 168 -4.41 18.94 6.59
N LYS A 169 -4.93 18.11 7.50
CA LYS A 169 -5.10 16.68 7.27
C LYS A 169 -6.25 16.43 6.30
N ILE A 170 -6.08 15.44 5.45
CA ILE A 170 -7.13 14.92 4.55
C ILE A 170 -7.24 13.41 4.73
N SER A 171 -8.42 12.84 4.53
CA SER A 171 -8.65 11.41 4.72
C SER A 171 -9.67 10.86 3.75
N PHE A 172 -9.51 9.58 3.37
CA PHE A 172 -10.60 8.83 2.76
C PHE A 172 -11.76 8.67 3.75
N ALA A 173 -12.98 8.63 3.23
CA ALA A 173 -14.19 8.47 4.04
C ALA A 173 -14.17 7.17 4.88
N ASN A 174 -13.59 6.11 4.33
CA ASN A 174 -13.31 4.87 5.04
C ASN A 174 -11.86 4.45 4.76
N PRO A 175 -10.89 4.88 5.57
CA PRO A 175 -9.49 4.51 5.37
C PRO A 175 -9.27 2.99 5.49
N LYS A 176 -10.11 2.30 6.27
CA LYS A 176 -9.99 0.86 6.50
C LYS A 176 -10.59 0.00 5.38
N ALA A 177 -11.16 0.60 4.33
CA ALA A 177 -11.88 -0.11 3.28
C ALA A 177 -11.05 -1.26 2.66
N PRO A 178 -11.69 -2.37 2.25
CA PRO A 178 -11.02 -3.44 1.52
C PRO A 178 -10.66 -2.98 0.09
N VAL A 179 -9.36 -2.97 -0.21
CA VAL A 179 -8.80 -2.40 -1.45
C VAL A 179 -7.80 -3.35 -2.14
N PHE A 180 -7.56 -3.05 -3.41
CA PHE A 180 -6.53 -3.65 -4.28
C PHE A 180 -6.53 -5.20 -4.29
N PRO A 181 -7.63 -5.83 -4.73
CA PRO A 181 -7.68 -7.28 -4.89
C PRO A 181 -6.72 -7.76 -5.97
N ARG A 182 -6.00 -8.83 -5.67
CA ARG A 182 -5.18 -9.59 -6.61
C ARG A 182 -5.56 -11.06 -6.61
N LEU A 183 -5.77 -11.59 -7.82
CA LEU A 183 -6.10 -12.97 -8.09
C LEU A 183 -4.82 -13.79 -8.25
N SER A 184 -4.83 -15.01 -7.73
CA SER A 184 -3.80 -16.01 -8.01
C SER A 184 -4.44 -17.40 -8.12
N GLN A 185 -3.87 -18.27 -8.96
CA GLN A 185 -4.35 -19.65 -9.00
C GLN A 185 -4.13 -20.32 -7.64
N GLY A 186 -5.15 -21.02 -7.16
CA GLY A 186 -5.09 -21.77 -5.91
C GLY A 186 -4.33 -23.09 -6.06
N LYS A 187 -4.49 -23.97 -5.07
CA LYS A 187 -3.81 -25.29 -5.08
C LYS A 187 -4.37 -26.24 -6.14
N GLY A 188 -5.63 -26.04 -6.53
CA GLY A 188 -6.30 -26.81 -7.58
C GLY A 188 -6.61 -25.96 -8.80
N TRP A 189 -6.70 -26.60 -9.97
CA TRP A 189 -7.05 -25.92 -11.23
C TRP A 189 -8.43 -25.23 -11.21
N ASN A 190 -9.32 -25.69 -10.32
CA ASN A 190 -10.66 -25.17 -10.10
C ASN A 190 -10.77 -24.29 -8.83
N GLU A 191 -9.65 -23.71 -8.40
CA GLU A 191 -9.54 -22.83 -7.24
C GLU A 191 -8.89 -21.50 -7.64
N MET A 192 -9.51 -20.39 -7.25
CA MET A 192 -8.95 -19.04 -7.39
C MET A 192 -8.82 -18.42 -6.01
N ALA A 193 -7.63 -17.91 -5.67
CA ALA A 193 -7.40 -17.15 -4.46
C ALA A 193 -7.60 -15.66 -4.75
N VAL A 194 -8.41 -15.00 -3.92
CA VAL A 194 -8.60 -13.54 -3.93
C VAL A 194 -7.87 -13.00 -2.70
N THR A 195 -6.82 -12.21 -2.92
CA THR A 195 -6.06 -11.58 -1.84
C THR A 195 -6.23 -10.07 -1.89
N TRP A 196 -6.51 -9.42 -0.75
CA TRP A 196 -6.71 -7.98 -0.67
C TRP A 196 -6.14 -7.40 0.63
N THR A 197 -6.13 -6.07 0.73
CA THR A 197 -5.63 -5.35 1.90
C THR A 197 -6.77 -4.56 2.55
N SER A 198 -6.81 -4.47 3.87
CA SER A 198 -7.74 -3.59 4.59
C SER A 198 -7.15 -3.09 5.91
N GLY A 199 -7.87 -2.18 6.57
CA GLY A 199 -7.53 -1.76 7.94
C GLY A 199 -8.19 -2.59 9.04
N TYR A 200 -9.06 -3.56 8.71
CA TYR A 200 -9.81 -4.33 9.69
C TYR A 200 -9.06 -5.58 10.12
N ASN A 201 -8.77 -5.71 11.41
CA ASN A 201 -8.27 -6.94 11.98
C ASN A 201 -9.44 -7.93 12.24
N VAL A 202 -9.10 -9.19 12.55
CA VAL A 202 -10.07 -10.26 12.82
C VAL A 202 -10.89 -10.07 14.09
N ASP A 203 -10.45 -9.21 15.02
CA ASP A 203 -11.22 -8.81 16.21
C ASP A 203 -12.17 -7.63 15.93
N GLU A 204 -12.05 -6.98 14.77
CA GLU A 204 -12.91 -5.85 14.37
C GLU A 204 -13.94 -6.24 13.31
N ALA A 205 -13.62 -7.18 12.43
CA ALA A 205 -14.51 -7.66 11.38
C ALA A 205 -14.22 -9.09 10.95
N TYR A 206 -15.23 -9.77 10.39
CA TYR A 206 -15.11 -11.06 9.74
C TYR A 206 -14.92 -10.87 8.23
N PRO A 207 -13.70 -11.11 7.68
CA PRO A 207 -13.43 -10.91 6.26
C PRO A 207 -13.92 -12.09 5.42
N PHE A 208 -14.56 -11.78 4.28
CA PHE A 208 -15.04 -12.78 3.33
C PHE A 208 -15.03 -12.25 1.89
N VAL A 209 -15.17 -13.17 0.94
CA VAL A 209 -15.51 -12.82 -0.46
C VAL A 209 -16.87 -13.39 -0.79
N GLU A 210 -17.77 -12.52 -1.25
CA GLU A 210 -19.02 -12.94 -1.88
C GLU A 210 -18.80 -13.07 -3.38
N TRP A 211 -19.23 -14.19 -3.97
CA TRP A 211 -19.01 -14.48 -5.38
C TRP A 211 -20.15 -15.27 -6.00
N ARG A 212 -20.35 -15.10 -7.30
CA ARG A 212 -21.45 -15.70 -8.07
C ARG A 212 -21.01 -16.08 -9.47
N MET A 213 -21.55 -17.19 -9.98
CA MET A 213 -21.39 -17.59 -11.37
C MET A 213 -22.28 -16.71 -12.26
N ASN A 214 -21.69 -16.11 -13.30
CA ASN A 214 -22.42 -15.25 -14.23
C ASN A 214 -23.19 -16.10 -15.27
N GLY A 215 -24.30 -15.57 -15.79
CA GLY A 215 -25.08 -16.20 -16.86
C GLY A 215 -26.01 -17.33 -16.44
N LYS A 216 -26.33 -17.44 -15.14
CA LYS A 216 -27.36 -18.36 -14.61
C LYS A 216 -28.35 -17.55 -13.80
N GLU A 217 -29.61 -17.46 -14.28
CA GLU A 217 -30.67 -16.59 -13.73
C GLU A 217 -30.94 -16.76 -12.22
N ASN A 218 -30.53 -17.89 -11.62
CA ASN A 218 -30.67 -18.18 -10.20
C ASN A 218 -29.36 -18.64 -9.52
N ALA A 219 -28.20 -18.18 -10.00
CA ALA A 219 -26.93 -18.46 -9.31
C ALA A 219 -26.92 -17.81 -7.92
N ARG A 220 -27.06 -18.62 -6.87
CA ARG A 220 -26.91 -18.17 -5.48
C ARG A 220 -25.50 -17.62 -5.27
N ALA A 221 -25.42 -16.43 -4.68
CA ALA A 221 -24.18 -15.91 -4.17
C ALA A 221 -23.63 -16.86 -3.10
N ARG A 222 -22.33 -17.11 -3.17
CA ARG A 222 -21.57 -17.92 -2.21
C ARG A 222 -20.67 -16.99 -1.43
N ARG A 223 -20.43 -17.29 -0.16
CA ARG A 223 -19.41 -16.62 0.64
C ARG A 223 -18.28 -17.60 0.94
N SER A 224 -17.05 -17.16 0.72
CA SER A 224 -15.85 -17.85 1.17
C SER A 224 -15.20 -17.02 2.27
N PRO A 225 -14.87 -17.59 3.45
CA PRO A 225 -14.13 -16.87 4.47
C PRO A 225 -12.70 -16.59 4.00
N ALA A 226 -12.03 -15.63 4.65
CA ALA A 226 -10.64 -15.31 4.38
C ALA A 226 -9.73 -15.53 5.59
N ASP A 227 -8.56 -16.10 5.33
CA ASP A 227 -7.46 -16.10 6.28
C ASP A 227 -6.84 -14.70 6.32
N THR A 228 -6.44 -14.23 7.50
CA THR A 228 -5.89 -12.89 7.69
C THR A 228 -4.48 -12.94 8.24
N LEU A 229 -3.61 -12.13 7.65
CA LEU A 229 -2.19 -12.08 7.95
C LEU A 229 -1.73 -10.63 8.03
N THR A 230 -0.67 -10.40 8.78
CA THR A 230 0.03 -9.13 8.81
C THR A 230 1.49 -9.37 9.17
N PHE A 231 2.29 -8.32 9.12
CA PHE A 231 3.62 -8.32 9.67
C PHE A 231 3.89 -7.01 10.40
N THR A 232 4.75 -7.07 11.41
CA THR A 232 5.14 -5.91 12.20
C THR A 232 6.59 -5.55 11.90
N ARG A 233 7.03 -4.40 12.41
CA ARG A 233 8.42 -3.93 12.35
C ARG A 233 9.43 -5.01 12.76
N ASN A 234 9.09 -5.85 13.73
CA ASN A 234 9.95 -6.91 14.27
C ASN A 234 10.13 -8.11 13.34
N HIS A 235 9.29 -8.26 12.31
CA HIS A 235 9.47 -9.33 11.33
C HIS A 235 10.50 -8.96 10.26
N LEU A 236 10.88 -7.68 10.14
CA LEU A 236 11.80 -7.15 9.15
C LEU A 236 13.25 -7.24 9.65
N CYS A 237 14.19 -7.47 8.74
CA CYS A 237 15.55 -7.86 9.08
C CYS A 237 16.53 -6.70 9.21
N GLY A 238 16.22 -5.52 8.66
CA GLY A 238 17.17 -4.42 8.63
C GLY A 238 16.55 -3.08 8.26
N LYS A 239 17.39 -2.04 8.27
CA LYS A 239 17.02 -0.70 7.78
C LYS A 239 17.10 -0.64 6.25
N PRO A 240 16.31 0.24 5.61
CA PRO A 240 15.27 1.10 6.16
C PRO A 240 13.98 0.37 6.57
N ALA A 241 13.76 -0.87 6.15
CA ALA A 241 12.49 -1.60 6.33
C ALA A 241 11.97 -1.60 7.77
N ASN A 242 12.82 -1.91 8.74
CA ASN A 242 12.45 -1.97 10.16
C ASN A 242 12.58 -0.61 10.89
N ALA A 243 12.86 0.48 10.18
CA ALA A 243 13.13 1.79 10.75
C ALA A 243 12.37 2.90 10.00
N GLU A 244 13.05 3.81 9.33
CA GLU A 244 12.49 4.96 8.62
C GLU A 244 11.55 4.59 7.45
N GLY A 245 11.73 3.41 6.86
CA GLY A 245 10.87 2.93 5.77
C GLY A 245 9.65 2.14 6.24
N TYR A 246 9.54 1.86 7.55
CA TYR A 246 8.41 1.12 8.08
C TYR A 246 7.10 1.90 7.96
N ARG A 247 6.10 1.25 7.38
CA ARG A 247 4.71 1.67 7.39
C ARG A 247 3.85 0.46 7.70
N ASP A 248 2.92 0.60 8.64
CA ASP A 248 2.02 -0.48 9.02
C ASP A 248 1.24 -0.98 7.79
N PRO A 249 1.31 -2.28 7.44
CA PRO A 249 0.70 -2.82 6.22
C PRO A 249 -0.81 -3.06 6.34
N GLY A 250 -1.39 -2.83 7.52
CA GLY A 250 -2.75 -3.25 7.86
C GLY A 250 -2.86 -4.76 7.87
N PHE A 251 -3.93 -5.26 7.25
CA PHE A 251 -4.24 -6.68 7.23
C PHE A 251 -4.41 -7.16 5.80
N ILE A 252 -3.76 -8.28 5.49
CA ILE A 252 -3.80 -8.95 4.20
C ILE A 252 -4.69 -10.17 4.35
N HIS A 253 -5.77 -10.22 3.58
CA HIS A 253 -6.77 -11.27 3.65
C HIS A 253 -6.73 -12.11 2.38
N THR A 254 -6.83 -13.43 2.49
CA THR A 254 -6.91 -14.34 1.34
C THR A 254 -8.12 -15.27 1.48
N ALA A 255 -9.05 -15.19 0.53
CA ALA A 255 -10.17 -16.12 0.41
C ALA A 255 -9.98 -17.07 -0.77
N PHE A 256 -10.42 -18.31 -0.64
CA PHE A 256 -10.34 -19.33 -1.69
C PHE A 256 -11.73 -19.61 -2.30
N LEU A 257 -11.87 -19.34 -3.59
CA LEU A 257 -13.07 -19.63 -4.38
C LEU A 257 -12.90 -20.99 -5.04
N LYS A 258 -13.55 -22.01 -4.49
CA LYS A 258 -13.37 -23.42 -4.85
C LYS A 258 -14.50 -23.95 -5.74
N ASN A 259 -14.24 -25.08 -6.39
CA ASN A 259 -15.20 -25.78 -7.26
C ASN A 259 -15.66 -24.92 -8.45
N LEU A 260 -14.72 -24.17 -9.03
CA LEU A 260 -14.96 -23.36 -10.20
C LEU A 260 -15.16 -24.24 -11.43
N TRP A 261 -16.17 -23.91 -12.22
CA TRP A 261 -16.39 -24.50 -13.53
C TRP A 261 -15.45 -23.84 -14.55
N PRO A 262 -14.70 -24.62 -15.34
CA PRO A 262 -13.71 -24.07 -16.25
C PRO A 262 -14.36 -23.12 -17.26
N ASN A 263 -13.65 -22.05 -17.61
CA ASN A 263 -14.06 -21.02 -18.56
C ASN A 263 -15.27 -20.16 -18.17
N ARG A 264 -15.91 -20.41 -17.02
CA ARG A 264 -17.06 -19.60 -16.58
C ARG A 264 -16.59 -18.27 -16.01
N GLU A 265 -17.35 -17.22 -16.32
CA GLU A 265 -17.23 -15.91 -15.68
C GLU A 265 -17.84 -15.93 -14.28
N TYR A 266 -17.15 -15.30 -13.33
CA TYR A 266 -17.61 -15.10 -11.97
C TYR A 266 -17.52 -13.62 -11.61
N SER A 267 -18.54 -13.12 -10.91
CA SER A 267 -18.43 -11.83 -10.20
C SER A 267 -18.03 -12.09 -8.76
N TYR A 268 -17.22 -11.22 -8.17
CA TYR A 268 -16.85 -11.28 -6.76
C TYR A 268 -16.75 -9.89 -6.14
N GLN A 269 -16.88 -9.84 -4.82
CA GLN A 269 -16.74 -8.62 -4.01
C GLN A 269 -16.22 -9.00 -2.63
N MET A 270 -15.22 -8.25 -2.16
CA MET A 270 -14.66 -8.42 -0.81
C MET A 270 -15.59 -7.73 0.19
N GLY A 271 -15.84 -8.38 1.32
CA GLY A 271 -16.68 -7.86 2.39
C GLY A 271 -16.03 -8.05 3.75
N HIS A 272 -16.33 -7.12 4.65
CA HIS A 272 -15.99 -7.18 6.07
C HIS A 272 -17.27 -7.00 6.88
N GLU A 273 -17.70 -8.05 7.57
CA GLU A 273 -18.84 -7.97 8.49
C GLU A 273 -18.34 -7.50 9.85
N LEU A 274 -18.69 -6.27 10.24
CA LEU A 274 -18.32 -5.68 11.52
C LEU A 274 -19.06 -6.39 12.67
N LEU A 275 -18.58 -6.21 13.90
CA LEU A 275 -19.20 -6.81 15.10
C LEU A 275 -20.67 -6.40 15.32
N ASP A 276 -21.10 -5.27 14.76
CA ASP A 276 -22.49 -4.79 14.82
C ASP A 276 -23.39 -5.36 13.71
N GLY A 277 -22.85 -6.20 12.83
CA GLY A 277 -23.54 -6.82 11.69
C GLY A 277 -23.54 -5.97 10.41
N THR A 278 -22.99 -4.75 10.44
CA THR A 278 -22.83 -3.92 9.24
C THR A 278 -21.78 -4.53 8.33
N ILE A 279 -22.01 -4.52 7.01
CA ILE A 279 -21.04 -5.02 6.04
C ILE A 279 -20.40 -3.85 5.29
N VAL A 280 -19.08 -3.75 5.40
CA VAL A 280 -18.25 -2.87 4.58
C VAL A 280 -17.84 -3.62 3.32
N TRP A 281 -18.23 -3.09 2.17
CA TRP A 281 -17.96 -3.69 0.87
C TRP A 281 -16.81 -3.00 0.15
N GLY A 282 -15.98 -3.76 -0.55
CA GLY A 282 -15.02 -3.22 -1.52
C GLY A 282 -15.61 -3.11 -2.91
N LYS A 283 -14.80 -2.70 -3.89
CA LYS A 283 -15.22 -2.71 -5.30
C LYS A 283 -15.50 -4.15 -5.78
N SER A 284 -16.58 -4.30 -6.54
CA SER A 284 -16.87 -5.55 -7.23
C SER A 284 -16.02 -5.69 -8.49
N SER A 285 -15.65 -6.93 -8.83
CA SER A 285 -14.92 -7.26 -10.04
C SER A 285 -15.40 -8.60 -10.61
N THR A 286 -14.88 -8.98 -11.77
CA THR A 286 -15.16 -10.28 -12.40
C THR A 286 -13.89 -10.95 -12.87
N PHE A 287 -13.90 -12.26 -12.95
CA PHE A 287 -12.81 -13.03 -13.53
C PHE A 287 -13.35 -14.26 -14.27
N ARG A 288 -12.57 -14.73 -15.23
CA ARG A 288 -12.81 -16.00 -15.91
C ARG A 288 -12.08 -17.11 -15.17
N ALA A 289 -12.80 -18.16 -14.77
CA ALA A 289 -12.15 -19.35 -14.23
C ALA A 289 -11.27 -20.02 -15.29
N SER A 290 -10.09 -20.46 -14.87
CA SER A 290 -9.10 -21.07 -15.75
C SER A 290 -9.64 -22.31 -16.48
N PRO A 291 -9.13 -22.61 -17.68
CA PRO A 291 -9.37 -23.89 -18.35
C PRO A 291 -9.02 -25.08 -17.45
N SER A 292 -9.65 -26.23 -17.68
CA SER A 292 -9.18 -27.47 -17.06
C SER A 292 -7.83 -27.88 -17.66
N PRO A 293 -6.94 -28.54 -16.90
CA PRO A 293 -5.69 -29.06 -17.44
C PRO A 293 -5.93 -29.94 -18.67
N GLY A 294 -5.19 -29.69 -19.75
CA GLY A 294 -5.34 -30.42 -21.02
C GLY A 294 -6.48 -29.93 -21.93
N GLN A 295 -7.22 -28.88 -21.56
CA GLN A 295 -8.27 -28.34 -22.42
C GLN A 295 -7.70 -27.75 -23.72
N ALA A 296 -8.21 -28.19 -24.86
CA ALA A 296 -7.87 -27.64 -26.18
C ALA A 296 -8.61 -26.32 -26.42
N SER A 297 -7.95 -25.20 -26.08
CA SER A 297 -8.44 -23.84 -26.34
C SER A 297 -7.25 -22.90 -26.52
N LEU A 298 -7.46 -21.75 -27.18
CA LEU A 298 -6.47 -20.67 -27.17
C LEU A 298 -6.28 -20.17 -25.74
N GLN A 299 -5.02 -20.09 -25.29
CA GLN A 299 -4.61 -19.65 -23.96
C GLN A 299 -3.43 -18.71 -24.15
N ARG A 300 -3.49 -17.54 -23.52
CA ARG A 300 -2.50 -16.46 -23.71
C ARG A 300 -1.97 -16.03 -22.36
N ILE A 301 -0.65 -16.03 -22.21
CA ILE A 301 0.02 -15.71 -20.95
C ILE A 301 1.01 -14.59 -21.22
N VAL A 302 1.06 -13.62 -20.31
CA VAL A 302 2.06 -12.55 -20.31
C VAL A 302 3.11 -12.84 -19.25
N VAL A 303 4.40 -12.67 -19.57
CA VAL A 303 5.52 -12.93 -18.66
C VAL A 303 6.51 -11.77 -18.74
N PHE A 304 6.90 -11.21 -17.59
CA PHE A 304 7.92 -10.17 -17.45
C PHE A 304 8.47 -10.15 -16.02
N GLY A 305 9.63 -9.55 -15.81
CA GLY A 305 10.20 -9.26 -14.48
C GLY A 305 10.45 -7.77 -14.34
N ASP A 306 10.87 -7.34 -13.15
CA ASP A 306 11.58 -6.07 -12.97
C ASP A 306 10.72 -4.84 -13.32
N MET A 307 9.40 -4.92 -13.10
CA MET A 307 8.49 -3.86 -13.53
C MET A 307 8.61 -2.62 -12.65
N GLY A 308 8.61 -2.79 -11.32
CA GLY A 308 8.59 -1.69 -10.37
C GLY A 308 7.34 -0.81 -10.40
N LEU A 309 7.52 0.41 -9.92
CA LEU A 309 6.51 1.45 -9.79
C LEU A 309 6.64 2.52 -10.88
N GLY A 310 5.48 2.94 -11.39
CA GLY A 310 5.35 4.06 -12.32
C GLY A 310 4.20 4.96 -11.86
N GLN A 311 4.52 6.20 -11.53
CA GLN A 311 3.53 7.18 -11.06
C GLN A 311 2.87 7.90 -12.24
N SER A 312 1.54 7.76 -12.33
CA SER A 312 0.75 8.35 -13.42
C SER A 312 0.60 9.87 -13.31
N ASP A 313 0.83 10.45 -12.13
CA ASP A 313 0.76 11.89 -11.88
C ASP A 313 2.11 12.60 -12.04
N GLY A 314 3.17 11.87 -12.43
CA GLY A 314 4.51 12.40 -12.61
C GLY A 314 5.28 12.68 -11.31
N SER A 315 4.75 12.26 -10.16
CA SER A 315 5.50 12.29 -8.90
C SER A 315 6.70 11.36 -8.95
N ASN A 316 7.76 11.70 -8.21
CA ASN A 316 8.95 10.86 -8.08
C ASN A 316 8.80 9.94 -6.84
N GLU A 317 9.70 9.01 -6.57
CA GLU A 317 9.68 8.22 -5.32
C GLU A 317 11.09 7.92 -4.81
N LEU A 318 11.20 7.44 -3.57
CA LEU A 318 12.49 7.17 -2.94
C LEU A 318 13.28 6.05 -3.58
N ALA A 319 12.63 4.91 -3.81
CA ALA A 319 13.30 3.68 -4.18
C ALA A 319 13.43 3.51 -5.69
N GLY A 320 13.71 4.62 -6.39
CA GLY A 320 13.91 4.63 -7.83
C GLY A 320 12.61 4.59 -8.61
N PHE A 321 12.50 5.48 -9.58
CA PHE A 321 11.47 5.44 -10.61
C PHE A 321 11.86 4.42 -11.67
N GLN A 322 10.99 3.44 -11.97
CA GLN A 322 11.19 2.52 -13.09
C GLN A 322 10.46 3.08 -14.31
N PRO A 323 11.16 3.74 -15.27
CA PRO A 323 10.50 4.47 -16.36
C PRO A 323 9.63 3.58 -17.27
N GLY A 324 9.90 2.27 -17.30
CA GLY A 324 9.11 1.30 -18.04
C GLY A 324 7.85 0.80 -17.32
N ALA A 325 7.69 1.05 -16.02
CA ALA A 325 6.61 0.49 -15.20
C ALA A 325 5.23 0.96 -15.67
N GLN A 326 5.10 2.28 -15.90
CA GLN A 326 3.85 2.89 -16.33
C GLN A 326 3.43 2.36 -17.71
N VAL A 327 4.34 2.40 -18.69
CA VAL A 327 4.07 1.93 -20.06
C VAL A 327 3.71 0.44 -20.07
N THR A 328 4.39 -0.37 -19.26
CA THR A 328 4.08 -1.80 -19.13
C THR A 328 2.69 -2.01 -18.53
N THR A 329 2.37 -1.31 -17.45
CA THR A 329 1.06 -1.38 -16.79
C THR A 329 -0.06 -0.94 -17.73
N GLU A 330 0.08 0.20 -18.41
CA GLU A 330 -0.88 0.70 -19.40
C GLU A 330 -1.09 -0.29 -20.54
N ARG A 331 -0.01 -0.92 -21.03
CA ARG A 331 -0.10 -1.94 -22.07
C ARG A 331 -0.87 -3.16 -21.59
N LEU A 332 -0.59 -3.65 -20.38
CA LEU A 332 -1.33 -4.75 -19.78
C LEU A 332 -2.82 -4.41 -19.66
N ILE A 333 -3.16 -3.23 -19.17
CA ILE A 333 -4.56 -2.80 -19.03
C ILE A 333 -5.26 -2.74 -20.39
N LYS A 334 -4.62 -2.11 -21.38
CA LYS A 334 -5.17 -1.97 -22.74
C LYS A 334 -5.42 -3.32 -23.40
N ASP A 335 -4.55 -4.29 -23.16
CA ASP A 335 -4.62 -5.63 -23.77
C ASP A 335 -5.30 -6.67 -22.89
N LEU A 336 -5.92 -6.27 -21.76
CA LEU A 336 -6.52 -7.17 -20.77
C LEU A 336 -7.52 -8.19 -21.34
N PRO A 337 -8.35 -7.87 -22.36
CA PRO A 337 -9.21 -8.88 -23.00
C PRO A 337 -8.43 -9.97 -23.76
N ASN A 338 -7.12 -9.79 -23.96
CA ASN A 338 -6.28 -10.60 -24.82
C ASN A 338 -5.31 -11.53 -24.09
N TYR A 339 -5.35 -11.64 -22.77
CA TYR A 339 -4.58 -12.63 -22.03
C TYR A 339 -5.35 -13.18 -20.84
N ASP A 340 -4.98 -14.38 -20.42
CA ASP A 340 -5.69 -15.19 -19.42
C ASP A 340 -4.93 -15.26 -18.08
N ALA A 341 -3.64 -14.93 -18.07
CA ALA A 341 -2.80 -14.90 -16.87
C ALA A 341 -1.57 -14.01 -17.07
N VAL A 342 -1.01 -13.53 -15.95
CA VAL A 342 0.26 -12.79 -15.90
C VAL A 342 1.22 -13.52 -14.96
N PHE A 343 2.49 -13.59 -15.35
CA PHE A 343 3.60 -14.02 -14.49
C PHE A 343 4.61 -12.88 -14.37
N HIS A 344 4.70 -12.29 -13.17
CA HIS A 344 5.70 -11.30 -12.81
C HIS A 344 6.86 -11.99 -12.08
N ILE A 345 7.94 -12.26 -12.80
CA ILE A 345 9.01 -13.20 -12.40
C ILE A 345 10.10 -12.57 -11.52
N GLY A 346 9.71 -11.80 -10.51
CA GLY A 346 10.61 -11.18 -9.52
C GLY A 346 10.82 -9.69 -9.74
N ASP A 347 11.40 -9.05 -8.73
CA ASP A 347 11.68 -7.61 -8.68
C ASP A 347 10.41 -6.77 -8.92
N LEU A 348 9.51 -6.90 -7.93
CA LEU A 348 8.11 -6.51 -8.06
C LEU A 348 7.93 -5.00 -8.03
N SER A 349 8.08 -4.42 -6.83
CA SER A 349 7.82 -3.00 -6.58
C SER A 349 9.10 -2.18 -6.46
N TYR A 350 10.24 -2.83 -6.21
CA TYR A 350 11.46 -2.20 -5.73
C TYR A 350 11.24 -1.37 -4.45
N ALA A 351 10.28 -1.76 -3.60
CA ALA A 351 9.99 -1.05 -2.35
C ALA A 351 11.24 -0.85 -1.49
N ASN A 352 12.14 -1.85 -1.48
CA ASN A 352 13.47 -1.75 -0.89
C ASN A 352 13.43 -1.14 0.51
N GLY A 353 12.50 -1.63 1.33
CA GLY A 353 12.31 -1.23 2.71
C GLY A 353 11.43 0.00 2.92
N PHE A 354 10.99 0.72 1.88
CA PHE A 354 9.99 1.78 1.99
C PHE A 354 8.58 1.23 1.78
N LEU A 355 8.01 0.67 2.84
CA LEU A 355 6.86 -0.24 2.76
C LEU A 355 5.57 0.36 2.18
N ALA A 356 5.43 1.69 2.14
CA ALA A 356 4.31 2.36 1.48
C ALA A 356 4.20 1.97 -0.02
N GLN A 357 5.34 1.69 -0.65
CA GLN A 357 5.43 1.32 -2.06
C GLN A 357 4.78 -0.03 -2.38
N TRP A 358 4.61 -0.92 -1.40
CA TRP A 358 3.85 -2.16 -1.60
C TRP A 358 2.36 -1.89 -1.84
N ASP A 359 1.74 -0.95 -1.11
CA ASP A 359 0.34 -0.57 -1.35
C ASP A 359 0.22 0.11 -2.73
N GLN A 360 1.16 1.00 -3.08
CA GLN A 360 1.23 1.63 -4.40
C GLN A 360 1.33 0.61 -5.53
N PHE A 361 2.16 -0.42 -5.35
CA PHE A 361 2.32 -1.48 -6.35
C PHE A 361 1.04 -2.28 -6.50
N THR A 362 0.39 -2.67 -5.39
CA THR A 362 -0.89 -3.38 -5.46
C THR A 362 -1.99 -2.54 -6.11
N ALA A 363 -1.99 -1.22 -5.88
CA ALA A 363 -2.90 -0.30 -6.56
C ALA A 363 -2.61 -0.21 -8.07
N GLN A 364 -1.35 -0.09 -8.46
CA GLN A 364 -0.90 -0.02 -9.85
C GLN A 364 -1.33 -1.26 -10.66
N ILE A 365 -1.17 -2.47 -10.09
CA ILE A 365 -1.54 -3.71 -10.79
C ILE A 365 -3.02 -4.09 -10.65
N SER A 366 -3.76 -3.49 -9.70
CA SER A 366 -5.16 -3.83 -9.39
C SER A 366 -6.09 -3.89 -10.62
N PRO A 367 -6.00 -2.98 -11.62
CA PRO A 367 -6.82 -3.08 -12.84
C PRO A 367 -6.65 -4.39 -13.62
N VAL A 368 -5.47 -5.01 -13.53
CA VAL A 368 -5.14 -6.30 -14.17
C VAL A 368 -5.36 -7.45 -13.19
N ALA A 369 -4.71 -7.38 -12.02
CA ALA A 369 -4.69 -8.44 -11.03
C ALA A 369 -6.06 -8.74 -10.40
N SER A 370 -7.01 -7.79 -10.46
CA SER A 370 -8.39 -8.04 -10.03
C SER A 370 -9.24 -8.81 -11.05
N ARG A 371 -8.73 -9.05 -12.27
CA ARG A 371 -9.45 -9.64 -13.41
C ARG A 371 -8.85 -10.96 -13.90
N VAL A 372 -7.52 -11.08 -13.87
CA VAL A 372 -6.79 -12.30 -14.24
C VAL A 372 -5.80 -12.69 -13.14
N PRO A 373 -5.46 -13.98 -12.99
CA PRO A 373 -4.43 -14.39 -12.05
C PRO A 373 -3.09 -13.73 -12.36
N TYR A 374 -2.53 -13.04 -11.35
CA TYR A 374 -1.24 -12.37 -11.38
C TYR A 374 -0.27 -13.15 -10.49
N MET A 375 0.47 -14.07 -11.11
CA MET A 375 1.39 -14.97 -10.44
C MET A 375 2.73 -14.27 -10.27
N VAL A 376 3.35 -14.40 -9.10
CA VAL A 376 4.64 -13.73 -8.80
C VAL A 376 5.73 -14.75 -8.48
N ALA A 377 6.97 -14.41 -8.82
CA ALA A 377 8.16 -15.02 -8.25
C ALA A 377 8.88 -14.00 -7.35
N SER A 378 9.79 -14.48 -6.51
CA SER A 378 10.64 -13.63 -5.66
C SER A 378 11.95 -13.33 -6.40
N GLY A 379 12.29 -12.05 -6.53
CA GLY A 379 13.59 -11.57 -6.96
C GLY A 379 14.54 -11.30 -5.79
N ASN A 380 15.69 -10.68 -6.09
CA ASN A 380 16.66 -10.26 -5.07
C ASN A 380 16.16 -9.05 -4.29
N HIS A 381 15.43 -8.13 -4.93
CA HIS A 381 14.84 -6.98 -4.25
C HIS A 381 13.71 -7.36 -3.27
N GLU A 382 13.10 -8.53 -3.43
CA GLU A 382 12.19 -9.06 -2.41
C GLU A 382 12.95 -9.74 -1.27
N ARG A 383 14.00 -10.51 -1.55
CA ARG A 383 14.52 -11.53 -0.60
C ARG A 383 15.92 -11.29 -0.06
N THR A 384 16.83 -10.69 -0.81
CA THR A 384 18.25 -10.64 -0.48
C THR A 384 18.50 -9.68 0.69
N SER A 385 18.87 -10.22 1.84
CA SER A 385 19.31 -9.45 3.00
C SER A 385 20.32 -10.25 3.82
N ARG A 386 21.25 -9.55 4.48
CA ARG A 386 22.39 -10.15 5.19
C ARG A 386 21.91 -11.09 6.30
N ASP A 387 22.54 -12.26 6.39
CA ASP A 387 22.33 -13.25 7.46
C ASP A 387 20.88 -13.78 7.61
N THR A 388 20.12 -13.78 6.51
CA THR A 388 18.70 -14.21 6.52
C THR A 388 18.47 -15.60 5.91
N GLY A 389 19.52 -16.34 5.54
CA GLY A 389 19.42 -17.68 4.94
C GLY A 389 19.04 -17.72 3.46
N GLY A 390 19.11 -16.59 2.76
CA GLY A 390 19.02 -16.56 1.29
C GLY A 390 20.30 -17.10 0.63
N PHE A 391 20.19 -17.58 -0.61
CA PHE A 391 21.35 -18.06 -1.38
C PHE A 391 22.29 -16.92 -1.78
N TYR A 392 21.71 -15.78 -2.17
CA TYR A 392 22.45 -14.57 -2.49
C TYR A 392 22.75 -13.77 -1.23
N GLY A 393 24.01 -13.38 -1.06
CA GLY A 393 24.41 -12.38 -0.07
C GLY A 393 24.16 -10.97 -0.60
N GLY A 394 24.09 -9.99 0.29
CA GLY A 394 23.81 -8.60 -0.07
C GLY A 394 22.68 -8.02 0.77
N ASP A 395 22.12 -6.91 0.30
CA ASP A 395 21.04 -6.22 1.00
C ASP A 395 20.07 -5.53 0.03
N ASP A 396 19.85 -6.13 -1.14
CA ASP A 396 19.03 -5.56 -2.21
C ASP A 396 17.57 -5.36 -1.77
N SER A 397 17.09 -6.21 -0.85
CA SER A 397 15.77 -6.04 -0.21
C SER A 397 15.74 -5.02 0.92
N HIS A 398 16.89 -4.44 1.28
CA HIS A 398 16.98 -3.28 2.19
C HIS A 398 16.25 -3.53 3.52
N GLY A 399 16.43 -4.75 4.04
CA GLY A 399 15.85 -5.21 5.29
C GLY A 399 14.45 -5.86 5.20
N GLU A 400 13.82 -5.95 4.02
CA GLU A 400 12.55 -6.67 3.87
C GLU A 400 12.70 -8.19 3.96
N CYS A 401 13.82 -8.73 3.46
CA CYS A 401 14.19 -10.14 3.62
C CYS A 401 13.12 -11.18 3.23
N GLY A 402 12.25 -10.83 2.28
CA GLY A 402 11.20 -11.68 1.73
C GLY A 402 10.05 -11.93 2.68
N THR A 403 9.75 -10.98 3.57
CA THR A 403 9.09 -11.24 4.85
C THR A 403 7.88 -12.19 4.78
N ARG A 404 8.13 -13.38 5.32
CA ARG A 404 7.36 -13.94 6.43
C ARG A 404 8.31 -14.54 7.46
N ARG A 405 8.10 -14.21 8.74
CA ARG A 405 8.31 -15.16 9.85
C ARG A 405 7.05 -15.21 10.69
N SER A 406 6.23 -16.25 10.48
CA SER A 406 5.41 -16.79 11.55
C SER A 406 6.26 -17.86 12.24
N ASN A 407 6.43 -17.77 13.56
CA ASN A 407 7.01 -18.85 14.37
C ASN A 407 6.28 -20.18 14.15
#